data_AF-A0A6B3FVR2-F1
#
_entry.id   AF-A0A6B3FVR2-F1
#
_cell.length_a   1.000
_cell.length_b   1.000
_cell.length_c   1.000
_cell.angle_alpha   90.00
_cell.angle_beta   90.00
_cell.angle_gamma   90.00
#
_symmetry.space_group_name_H-M   'P 1'
#
loop_
_entity.id
_entity.type
_entity.pdbx_description
1 polymer ?
#
loop_
_entity_poly.entity_id
_entity_poly.type
_entity_poly.pdbx_seq_one_letter_code
_entity_poly.pdbx_strand_id
1 'polypeptide(L)'
;MTPSADLARALRPRLPSPLREVQDERFARRGVRLFLKRDDLIHPDLPGNKWRKLALNLEAAGGRTVLTFGGAYSNHLRATAAAGRLMGFGTVGVVRGDELARRPLN
;
A
#
# COMPACT_ATOMS: atom_id res chain seq x y z
N MET A 1 -17.00 -17.42 8.08
CA MET A 1 -16.34 -16.86 9.27
C MET A 1 -16.26 -15.35 9.10
N THR A 2 -17.07 -14.61 9.84
CA THR A 2 -16.96 -13.15 9.93
C THR A 2 -15.58 -12.81 10.51
N PRO A 3 -14.78 -11.91 9.91
CA PRO A 3 -13.56 -11.47 10.56
C PRO A 3 -13.94 -10.93 11.95
N SER A 4 -13.21 -11.36 12.99
CA SER A 4 -13.40 -10.84 14.35
C SER A 4 -13.44 -9.31 14.30
N ALA A 5 -14.33 -8.67 15.05
CA ALA A 5 -14.46 -7.21 15.09
C ALA A 5 -13.12 -6.50 15.35
N ASP A 6 -12.19 -7.17 16.04
CA ASP A 6 -10.82 -6.70 16.27
C ASP A 6 -9.97 -6.60 15.01
N LEU A 7 -10.14 -7.54 14.07
CA LEU A 7 -9.39 -7.55 12.83
C LEU A 7 -9.82 -6.39 11.92
N ALA A 8 -11.13 -6.21 11.76
CA ALA A 8 -11.69 -5.09 11.00
C ALA A 8 -11.26 -3.73 11.59
N ARG A 9 -11.06 -3.65 12.91
CA ARG A 9 -10.53 -2.46 13.60
C ARG A 9 -9.02 -2.27 13.37
N ALA A 10 -8.22 -3.33 13.45
CA ALA A 10 -6.76 -3.29 13.28
C ALA A 10 -6.34 -2.78 11.89
N LEU A 11 -7.22 -2.95 10.88
CA LEU A 11 -6.95 -2.62 9.49
C LEU A 11 -7.48 -1.25 9.06
N ARG A 12 -8.16 -0.51 9.95
CA ARG A 12 -8.70 0.80 9.58
C ARG A 12 -7.57 1.79 9.28
N PRO A 13 -7.56 2.43 8.09
CA PRO A 13 -6.60 3.47 7.81
C PRO A 13 -6.85 4.71 8.68
N ARG A 14 -5.78 5.35 9.14
CA ARG A 14 -5.83 6.63 9.85
C ARG A 14 -6.06 7.75 8.85
N LEU A 15 -7.29 8.25 8.81
CA LEU A 15 -7.73 9.29 7.86
C LEU A 15 -8.25 10.54 8.59
N PRO A 16 -8.10 11.75 8.00
CA PRO A 16 -7.35 12.03 6.77
C PRO A 16 -5.84 11.88 6.97
N SER A 17 -5.11 11.52 5.90
CA SER A 17 -3.64 11.49 5.99
C SER A 17 -3.07 12.88 6.23
N PRO A 18 -1.91 13.02 6.91
CA PRO A 18 -1.33 14.32 7.16
C PRO A 18 -1.02 15.07 5.87
N LEU A 19 -1.33 16.37 5.81
CA LEU A 19 -0.84 17.26 4.76
C LEU A 19 0.34 18.05 5.34
N ARG A 20 1.49 18.01 4.67
CA ARG A 20 2.69 18.72 5.11
C ARG A 20 3.15 19.67 4.02
N GLU A 21 3.37 20.92 4.36
CA GLU A 21 4.06 21.85 3.47
C GLU A 21 5.52 21.45 3.38
N VAL A 22 6.06 21.44 2.16
CA VAL A 22 7.46 21.14 1.87
C VAL A 22 8.11 22.46 1.49
N GLN A 23 9.04 22.91 2.33
CA GLN A 23 9.83 24.10 2.06
C GLN A 23 10.94 23.76 1.07
N ASP A 24 10.87 24.34 -0.12
CA ASP A 24 11.85 24.13 -1.18
C ASP A 24 12.04 25.41 -2.00
N GLU A 25 13.27 25.89 -2.02
CA GLU A 25 13.64 27.16 -2.65
C GLU A 25 13.29 27.23 -4.14
N ARG A 26 13.32 26.10 -4.85
CA ARG A 26 13.03 26.03 -6.29
C ARG A 26 11.57 26.37 -6.60
N PHE A 27 10.67 26.03 -5.67
CA PHE A 27 9.25 26.36 -5.74
C PHE A 27 8.97 27.74 -5.17
N ALA A 28 9.59 28.08 -4.02
CA ALA A 28 9.41 29.37 -3.37
C ALA A 28 9.78 30.54 -4.29
N ARG A 29 10.91 30.45 -5.02
CA ARG A 29 11.34 31.48 -5.99
C ARG A 29 10.38 31.68 -7.17
N ARG A 30 9.40 30.79 -7.35
CA ARG A 30 8.36 30.86 -8.38
C ARG A 30 6.98 31.20 -7.78
N GLY A 31 6.91 31.53 -6.49
CA GLY A 31 5.64 31.76 -5.78
C GLY A 31 4.78 30.50 -5.65
N VAL A 32 5.36 29.31 -5.83
CA VAL A 32 4.64 28.02 -5.74
C VAL A 32 4.81 27.43 -4.34
N ARG A 33 3.70 27.02 -3.72
CA ARG A 33 3.70 26.28 -2.45
C ARG A 33 3.54 24.78 -2.73
N LEU A 34 4.46 23.98 -2.23
CA LEU A 34 4.44 22.53 -2.38
C LEU A 34 3.86 21.88 -1.12
N PHE A 35 2.85 21.02 -1.30
CA PHE A 35 2.28 20.24 -0.22
C PHE A 35 2.36 18.74 -0.52
N LEU A 36 2.72 17.96 0.49
CA LEU A 36 2.77 16.51 0.45
C LEU A 36 1.68 15.90 1.33
N LYS A 37 0.75 15.19 0.68
CA LYS A 37 -0.25 14.36 1.37
C LYS A 37 0.39 13.02 1.73
N ARG A 38 0.66 12.80 3.02
CA ARG A 38 1.41 11.65 3.57
C ARG A 38 0.54 10.40 3.68
N ASP A 39 0.02 9.92 2.55
CA ASP A 39 -0.79 8.68 2.52
C ASP A 39 0.03 7.47 2.97
N ASP A 40 1.35 7.50 2.86
CA ASP A 40 2.27 6.48 3.41
C ASP A 40 2.10 6.25 4.93
N LEU A 41 1.58 7.24 5.67
CA LEU A 41 1.41 7.17 7.12
C LEU A 41 0.03 6.69 7.59
N ILE A 42 -0.86 6.29 6.68
CA ILE A 42 -2.23 5.89 7.08
C ILE A 42 -2.28 4.53 7.78
N HIS A 43 -1.25 3.69 7.64
CA HIS A 43 -1.18 2.40 8.32
C HIS A 43 0.28 1.94 8.46
N PRO A 44 0.71 1.40 9.62
CA PRO A 44 2.09 0.99 9.86
C PRO A 44 2.59 -0.09 8.89
N ASP A 45 1.77 -1.13 8.68
CA ASP A 45 2.16 -2.30 7.88
C ASP A 45 1.66 -2.28 6.43
N LEU A 46 0.64 -1.49 6.12
CA LEU A 46 -0.09 -1.51 4.84
C LEU A 46 0.12 -0.20 4.10
N PRO A 47 1.05 -0.15 3.14
CA PRO A 47 1.52 1.12 2.59
C PRO A 47 0.46 1.82 1.74
N GLY A 48 0.10 3.03 2.18
CA GLY A 48 -0.47 4.10 1.35
C GLY A 48 -1.71 3.76 0.53
N ASN A 49 -1.79 4.37 -0.65
CA ASN A 49 -2.92 4.24 -1.59
C ASN A 49 -3.23 2.76 -1.95
N LYS A 50 -2.26 1.85 -1.86
CA LYS A 50 -2.51 0.43 -2.15
C LYS A 50 -3.47 -0.18 -1.15
N TRP A 51 -3.43 0.22 0.12
CA TRP A 51 -4.41 -0.23 1.10
C TRP A 51 -5.84 0.19 0.72
N ARG A 52 -6.06 1.47 0.38
CA ARG A 52 -7.38 1.96 -0.06
C ARG A 52 -7.95 1.16 -1.23
N LYS A 53 -7.10 0.83 -2.20
CA LYS A 53 -7.49 0.07 -3.39
C LYS A 53 -7.72 -1.41 -3.09
N LEU A 54 -6.96 -1.97 -2.17
CA LEU A 54 -6.97 -3.40 -1.86
C LEU A 54 -8.13 -3.77 -0.94
N ALA A 55 -8.56 -2.89 -0.02
CA ALA A 55 -9.59 -3.16 0.97
C ALA A 55 -10.88 -3.78 0.39
N LEU A 56 -11.45 -3.17 -0.65
CA LEU A 56 -12.68 -3.67 -1.29
C LEU A 56 -12.48 -5.04 -1.96
N ASN A 57 -11.30 -5.27 -2.54
CA ASN A 57 -10.99 -6.55 -3.18
C ASN A 57 -10.82 -7.67 -2.14
N LEU A 58 -10.23 -7.35 -0.98
CA LEU A 58 -10.07 -8.32 0.11
C LEU A 58 -11.38 -8.64 0.80
N GLU A 59 -12.25 -7.64 0.96
CA GLU A 59 -13.61 -7.85 1.43
C GLU A 59 -14.37 -8.81 0.50
N ALA A 60 -14.32 -8.57 -0.81
CA ALA A 60 -14.90 -9.47 -1.81
C ALA A 60 -14.22 -10.86 -1.87
N ALA A 61 -12.92 -10.96 -1.53
CA ALA A 61 -12.23 -12.23 -1.43
C ALA A 61 -12.76 -13.08 -0.26
N GLY A 62 -13.33 -12.46 0.77
CA GLY A 62 -14.00 -13.17 1.87
C GLY A 62 -13.08 -14.13 2.63
N GLY A 63 -11.79 -13.79 2.75
CA GLY A 63 -10.79 -14.62 3.42
C GLY A 63 -10.24 -15.79 2.59
N ARG A 64 -10.60 -15.91 1.31
CA ARG A 64 -9.96 -16.86 0.38
C ARG A 64 -8.51 -16.46 0.11
N THR A 65 -7.69 -17.43 -0.30
CA THR A 65 -6.33 -17.15 -0.75
C THR A 65 -6.33 -16.16 -1.91
N VAL A 66 -5.51 -15.11 -1.80
CA VAL A 66 -5.40 -14.07 -2.82
C VAL A 66 -4.12 -14.26 -3.62
N LEU A 67 -4.26 -14.37 -4.94
CA LEU A 67 -3.15 -14.35 -5.88
C LEU A 67 -3.00 -12.96 -6.48
N THR A 68 -1.78 -12.45 -6.56
CA THR A 68 -1.49 -11.17 -7.20
C THR A 68 -0.12 -11.16 -7.89
N PHE A 69 0.11 -10.15 -8.73
CA PHE A 69 1.31 -9.99 -9.55
C PHE A 69 2.02 -8.67 -9.23
N GLY A 70 3.34 -8.65 -9.43
CA GLY A 70 4.14 -7.43 -9.31
C GLY A 70 5.55 -7.60 -9.86
N GLY A 71 6.31 -6.50 -9.88
CA GLY A 71 7.76 -6.54 -10.12
C GLY A 71 8.56 -6.77 -8.84
N ALA A 72 9.89 -6.86 -8.96
CA ALA A 72 10.83 -7.12 -7.85
C ALA A 72 10.66 -6.20 -6.63
N TYR A 73 10.28 -4.94 -6.83
CA TYR A 73 10.08 -3.94 -5.76
C TYR A 73 8.60 -3.54 -5.59
N SER A 74 7.68 -4.48 -5.80
CA SER A 74 6.24 -4.18 -5.82
C SER A 74 5.68 -3.87 -4.41
N ASN A 75 5.33 -2.61 -4.21
CA ASN A 75 4.52 -2.17 -3.06
C ASN A 75 3.15 -2.88 -2.98
N HIS A 76 2.62 -3.36 -4.11
CA HIS A 76 1.35 -4.09 -4.12
C HIS A 76 1.51 -5.50 -3.56
N LEU A 77 2.56 -6.23 -3.95
CA LEU A 77 2.86 -7.56 -3.39
C LEU A 77 3.10 -7.46 -1.89
N ARG A 78 3.89 -6.47 -1.46
CA ARG A 78 4.12 -6.18 -0.03
C ARG A 78 2.81 -5.92 0.72
N ALA A 79 1.93 -5.07 0.18
CA ALA A 79 0.65 -4.75 0.81
C ALA A 79 -0.26 -5.99 0.90
N THR A 80 -0.35 -6.80 -0.16
CA THR A 80 -1.16 -8.02 -0.16
C THR A 80 -0.66 -9.05 0.84
N ALA A 81 0.64 -9.31 0.89
CA ALA A 81 1.24 -10.23 1.86
C ALA A 81 1.01 -9.77 3.31
N ALA A 82 1.19 -8.47 3.58
CA ALA A 82 0.91 -7.90 4.90
C ALA A 82 -0.56 -8.04 5.29
N ALA A 83 -1.48 -7.84 4.34
CA ALA A 83 -2.91 -8.03 4.55
C ALA A 83 -3.25 -9.48 4.89
N GLY A 84 -2.71 -10.45 4.13
CA GLY A 84 -2.89 -11.88 4.41
C GLY A 84 -2.42 -12.28 5.81
N ARG A 85 -1.23 -11.82 6.21
CA ARG A 85 -0.70 -12.03 7.57
C ARG A 85 -1.61 -11.45 8.64
N LEU A 86 -2.05 -10.20 8.47
CA LEU A 86 -2.90 -9.52 9.46
C LEU A 86 -4.29 -10.15 9.55
N MET A 87 -4.86 -10.58 8.41
CA MET A 87 -6.23 -11.10 8.33
C MET A 87 -6.37 -12.61 8.44
N GLY A 88 -5.26 -13.35 8.45
CA GLY A 88 -5.28 -14.81 8.55
C GLY A 88 -5.74 -15.52 7.27
N PHE A 89 -5.46 -14.97 6.09
CA PHE A 89 -5.71 -15.64 4.80
C PHE A 89 -4.41 -15.84 4.00
N GLY A 90 -4.40 -16.88 3.16
CA GLY A 90 -3.25 -17.21 2.32
C GLY A 90 -2.98 -16.17 1.23
N THR A 91 -1.72 -15.93 0.88
CA THR A 91 -1.37 -15.06 -0.25
C THR A 91 -0.37 -15.72 -1.16
N VAL A 92 -0.52 -15.50 -2.46
CA VAL A 92 0.41 -15.95 -3.50
C VAL A 92 0.83 -14.73 -4.31
N GLY A 93 2.14 -14.47 -4.34
CA GLY A 93 2.72 -13.38 -5.11
C GLY A 93 3.53 -13.90 -6.29
N VAL A 94 3.17 -13.48 -7.50
CA VAL A 94 3.97 -13.76 -8.71
C VAL A 94 4.84 -12.54 -9.01
N VAL A 95 6.15 -12.69 -8.80
CA VAL A 95 7.15 -11.66 -9.09
C VAL A 95 7.64 -11.84 -10.53
N ARG A 96 7.53 -10.78 -11.34
CA ARG A 96 8.03 -10.70 -12.72
C ARG A 96 9.22 -9.75 -12.82
N GLY A 97 9.97 -9.79 -13.92
CA GLY A 97 11.09 -8.88 -14.16
C GLY A 97 12.47 -9.52 -13.97
N ASP A 98 12.54 -10.85 -13.89
CA ASP A 98 13.81 -11.58 -13.89
C ASP A 98 14.59 -11.31 -15.19
N GLU A 99 13.85 -11.16 -16.31
CA GLU A 99 14.35 -10.73 -17.60
C GLU A 99 14.97 -9.32 -17.59
N LEU A 100 14.66 -8.51 -16.58
CA LEU A 100 15.15 -7.14 -16.40
C LEU A 100 16.27 -7.03 -15.35
N ALA A 101 16.64 -8.12 -14.68
CA ALA A 101 17.59 -8.10 -13.55
C ALA A 101 18.97 -7.51 -13.89
N ARG A 102 19.37 -7.58 -15.18
CA ARG A 102 20.65 -7.06 -15.70
C ARG A 102 20.52 -5.75 -16.46
N ARG A 103 19.33 -5.13 -16.49
CA ARG A 103 19.11 -3.87 -17.19
C ARG A 103 19.29 -2.69 -16.22
N PRO A 104 19.73 -1.51 -16.70
CA PRO A 104 19.77 -0.31 -15.89
C PRO A 104 18.39 -0.03 -15.29
N LEU A 105 18.34 0.38 -14.02
CA LEU A 105 17.11 0.90 -13.43
C LEU A 105 16.76 2.22 -14.12
N ASN A 106 15.51 2.35 -14.55
CA ASN A 106 14.97 3.55 -15.20
C ASN A 106 15.00 4.77 -14.27
#